data_AF-A0A8T2XMN6-F1
#
_entry.id   AF-A0A8T2XMN6-F1
#
_cell.length_a   1.000
_cell.length_b   1.000
_cell.length_c   1.000
_cell.angle_alpha   90.00
_cell.angle_beta   90.00
_cell.angle_gamma   90.00
#
_symmetry.space_group_name_H-M   'P 1'
#
loop_
_entity.id
_entity.type
_entity.pdbx_description
1 polymer ?
#
loop_
_entity_poly.entity_id
_entity_poly.type
_entity_poly.pdbx_seq_one_letter_code
_entity_poly.pdbx_strand_id
1 'polypeptide(L)'
;MKVDGSSDLVGESGTVIEGLSEYYRYSPPAKVAIGEEREREREREGEEELFVPPLNFAMVDNGIFRSGFPDIANFTFLQSLSLRSILYLCPEPYPEANSDFLKDNGVQLFQFGMEMCKEPFVNIPEETIREALKVLLDVRNHPILIHCKRGKHRTGCLVGCLRKLQRWCLSSIFDEYQRFAAAKARVSDQRFMELFDISSLKNLPVSFPCSSR
;
A
#
# COMPACT_ATOMS: atom_id res chain seq x y z
N MET A 1 1.30 -67.17 -11.49
CA MET A 1 2.31 -66.17 -11.88
C MET A 1 3.19 -65.98 -10.65
N LYS A 2 4.33 -66.64 -10.40
CA LYS A 2 5.52 -66.96 -11.25
C LYS A 2 5.88 -65.71 -12.06
N VAL A 3 7.03 -65.04 -11.89
CA VAL A 3 8.45 -65.47 -11.80
C VAL A 3 9.22 -64.24 -11.22
N ASP A 4 10.11 -64.40 -10.23
CA ASP A 4 11.60 -64.46 -10.32
C ASP A 4 12.25 -63.21 -10.98
N GLY A 5 13.29 -62.57 -10.45
CA GLY A 5 14.47 -63.13 -9.77
C GLY A 5 15.67 -63.08 -10.74
N SER A 6 16.66 -62.23 -10.41
CA SER A 6 18.08 -62.16 -10.83
C SER A 6 18.57 -62.48 -12.26
N SER A 7 19.43 -61.60 -12.77
CA SER A 7 20.66 -61.92 -13.55
C SER A 7 21.54 -60.64 -13.51
N ASP A 8 22.68 -60.54 -12.82
CA ASP A 8 23.96 -61.27 -12.95
C ASP A 8 24.43 -61.33 -14.42
N LEU A 9 25.68 -61.09 -14.84
CA LEU A 9 26.98 -60.79 -14.21
C LEU A 9 27.97 -60.49 -15.38
N VAL A 10 29.27 -60.38 -15.03
CA VAL A 10 30.51 -60.38 -15.84
C VAL A 10 31.05 -58.97 -16.08
N GLY A 11 32.20 -58.55 -15.55
CA GLY A 11 33.39 -59.18 -14.94
C GLY A 11 34.54 -58.17 -15.18
N GLU A 12 35.70 -58.12 -14.57
CA GLU A 12 36.45 -58.81 -13.52
C GLU A 12 37.77 -58.01 -13.39
N SER A 13 38.54 -58.28 -12.33
CA SER A 13 39.95 -57.89 -12.12
C SER A 13 40.23 -56.42 -11.72
N GLY A 14 40.97 -56.10 -10.66
CA GLY A 14 41.83 -56.91 -9.80
C GLY A 14 42.63 -56.00 -8.85
N THR A 15 42.79 -56.51 -7.62
CA THR A 15 43.79 -56.32 -6.55
C THR A 15 44.71 -55.07 -6.45
N VAL A 16 44.69 -54.53 -5.23
CA VAL A 16 45.62 -53.71 -4.43
C VAL A 16 47.12 -53.89 -4.70
N ILE A 17 47.90 -52.80 -4.70
CA ILE A 17 49.22 -52.70 -4.02
C ILE A 17 49.66 -51.24 -3.78
N GLU A 18 50.46 -51.13 -2.73
CA GLU A 18 50.92 -49.98 -1.96
C GLU A 18 51.79 -48.96 -2.72
N GLY A 19 51.88 -47.76 -2.13
CA GLY A 19 52.57 -46.62 -2.73
C GLY A 19 54.08 -46.66 -2.65
N LEU A 20 54.69 -45.64 -3.27
CA LEU A 20 55.90 -44.95 -2.82
C LEU A 20 56.18 -43.74 -3.75
N SER A 21 56.77 -42.71 -3.13
CA SER A 21 57.50 -41.58 -3.70
C SER A 21 56.73 -40.37 -4.23
N GLU A 22 56.71 -39.35 -3.36
CA GLU A 22 56.84 -37.95 -3.70
C GLU A 22 57.86 -37.75 -4.84
N TYR A 23 57.47 -37.08 -5.93
CA TYR A 23 58.29 -36.06 -6.62
C TYR A 23 57.47 -35.49 -7.78
N TYR A 24 56.74 -34.40 -7.53
CA TYR A 24 56.80 -33.16 -8.32
C TYR A 24 55.75 -32.18 -7.78
N ARG A 25 56.27 -31.15 -7.15
CA ARG A 25 55.60 -30.00 -6.58
C ARG A 25 55.08 -29.10 -7.71
N TYR A 26 53.77 -28.93 -7.85
CA TYR A 26 53.20 -27.75 -8.51
C TYR A 26 51.77 -27.47 -8.02
N SER A 27 51.64 -26.55 -7.06
CA SER A 27 50.36 -25.93 -6.72
C SER A 27 50.04 -24.83 -7.73
N PRO A 28 48.88 -24.86 -8.40
CA PRO A 28 48.34 -23.66 -9.03
C PRO A 28 47.80 -22.73 -7.93
N PRO A 29 47.98 -21.41 -8.06
CA PRO A 29 47.61 -20.45 -7.02
C PRO A 29 46.09 -20.33 -6.89
N ALA A 30 45.62 -20.17 -5.65
CA ALA A 30 44.27 -19.75 -5.32
C ALA A 30 43.99 -18.35 -5.89
N LYS A 31 43.54 -18.27 -7.14
CA LYS A 31 43.14 -17.02 -7.81
C LYS A 31 42.01 -17.26 -8.81
N VAL A 32 40.88 -17.80 -8.36
CA VAL A 32 39.62 -17.71 -9.13
C VAL A 32 38.39 -17.45 -8.24
N ALA A 33 38.43 -17.71 -6.93
CA ALA A 33 37.24 -17.55 -6.08
C ALA A 33 36.88 -16.09 -5.70
N ILE A 34 37.81 -15.14 -5.76
CA ILE A 34 37.60 -13.76 -5.24
C ILE A 34 36.89 -12.85 -6.27
N GLY A 35 36.90 -13.22 -7.56
CA GLY A 35 36.25 -12.46 -8.62
C GLY A 35 34.75 -12.75 -8.73
N GLU A 36 34.37 -14.02 -8.62
CA GLU A 36 32.98 -14.47 -8.83
C GLU A 36 32.07 -14.14 -7.62
N GLU A 37 32.60 -14.12 -6.40
CA GLU A 37 31.83 -13.70 -5.21
C GLU A 37 31.54 -12.19 -5.23
N ARG A 38 32.49 -11.36 -5.71
CA ARG A 38 32.30 -9.91 -5.82
C ARG A 38 31.37 -9.49 -6.95
N GLU A 39 31.25 -10.30 -8.01
CA GLU A 39 30.24 -10.10 -9.06
C GLU A 39 28.85 -10.52 -8.59
N ARG A 40 28.73 -11.61 -7.82
CA ARG A 40 27.44 -12.04 -7.22
C ARG A 40 26.96 -11.12 -6.08
N GLU A 41 27.86 -10.44 -5.38
CA GLU A 41 27.50 -9.41 -4.39
C GLU A 41 27.07 -8.10 -5.05
N ARG A 42 27.64 -7.73 -6.21
CA ARG A 42 27.24 -6.54 -6.99
C ARG A 42 25.92 -6.73 -7.74
N GLU A 43 25.54 -7.95 -8.07
CA GLU A 43 24.24 -8.26 -8.68
C GLU A 43 23.07 -8.21 -7.68
N ARG A 44 23.34 -8.16 -6.36
CA ARG A 44 22.31 -8.00 -5.31
C ARG A 44 22.05 -6.54 -4.90
N GLU A 45 22.82 -5.58 -5.42
CA GLU A 45 22.74 -4.16 -5.04
C GLU A 45 21.94 -3.30 -6.05
N GLY A 46 21.02 -3.89 -6.82
CA GLY A 46 20.35 -3.15 -7.90
C GLY A 46 18.93 -3.56 -8.25
N GLU A 47 18.23 -4.37 -7.43
CA GLU A 47 16.77 -4.40 -7.53
C GLU A 47 16.26 -3.12 -6.86
N GLU A 48 16.18 -2.02 -7.62
CA GLU A 48 15.40 -0.86 -7.21
C GLU A 48 13.97 -1.37 -6.94
N GLU A 49 13.62 -1.58 -5.66
CA GLU A 49 12.26 -1.94 -5.27
C GLU A 49 11.33 -0.87 -5.86
N LEU A 50 10.56 -1.26 -6.88
CA LEU A 50 9.70 -0.33 -7.61
C LEU A 50 8.56 0.10 -6.69
N PHE A 51 8.72 1.28 -6.11
CA PHE A 51 7.71 1.94 -5.29
C PHE A 51 6.62 2.55 -6.18
N VAL A 52 5.60 1.77 -6.48
CA VAL A 52 4.46 2.23 -7.29
C VAL A 52 3.33 2.72 -6.38
N PRO A 53 3.08 4.05 -6.29
CA PRO A 53 1.97 4.55 -5.50
C PRO A 53 0.63 4.18 -6.13
N PRO A 54 -0.44 3.99 -5.32
CA PRO A 54 -1.77 3.74 -5.86
C PRO A 54 -2.27 4.88 -6.76
N LEU A 55 -3.26 4.57 -7.60
CA LEU A 55 -3.94 5.56 -8.42
C LEU A 55 -4.36 6.79 -7.60
N ASN A 56 -4.14 8.00 -8.10
CA ASN A 56 -4.55 9.24 -7.41
C ASN A 56 -3.99 9.40 -5.99
N PHE A 57 -2.86 8.77 -5.67
CA PHE A 57 -2.20 8.94 -4.38
C PHE A 57 -1.71 10.37 -4.18
N ALA A 58 -1.94 10.93 -2.98
CA ALA A 58 -1.36 12.21 -2.55
C ALA A 58 -1.42 12.35 -1.03
N MET A 59 -0.56 13.20 -0.47
CA MET A 59 -0.70 13.66 0.90
C MET A 59 -1.77 14.76 0.98
N VAL A 60 -2.69 14.63 1.92
CA VAL A 60 -3.73 15.64 2.21
C VAL A 60 -3.24 16.58 3.30
N ASP A 61 -2.73 16.00 4.38
CA ASP A 61 -2.15 16.73 5.51
C ASP A 61 -1.09 15.84 6.18
N ASN A 62 -0.40 16.35 7.19
CA ASN A 62 0.59 15.59 7.93
C ASN A 62 -0.03 14.31 8.51
N GLY A 63 0.48 13.15 8.09
CA GLY A 63 -0.04 11.84 8.48
C GLY A 63 -1.38 11.45 7.85
N ILE A 64 -1.93 12.25 6.93
CA ILE A 64 -3.17 11.95 6.21
C ILE A 64 -2.89 11.84 4.71
N PHE A 65 -3.15 10.66 4.16
CA PHE A 65 -3.00 10.36 2.75
C PHE A 65 -4.34 10.08 2.09
N ARG A 66 -4.41 10.27 0.77
CA ARG A 66 -5.54 9.89 -0.07
C ARG A 66 -5.08 9.02 -1.22
N SER A 67 -5.95 8.15 -1.71
CA SER A 67 -5.76 7.45 -2.99
C SER A 67 -7.06 6.89 -3.58
N GLY A 68 -6.95 6.32 -4.77
CA GLY A 68 -7.83 5.27 -5.27
C GLY A 68 -7.55 3.92 -4.63
N PHE A 69 -8.22 2.89 -5.13
CA PHE A 69 -8.15 1.56 -4.53
C PHE A 69 -6.75 0.97 -4.71
N PRO A 70 -6.03 0.61 -3.63
CA PRO A 70 -4.71 0.00 -3.73
C PRO A 70 -4.79 -1.41 -4.31
N ASP A 71 -3.89 -1.73 -5.23
CA ASP A 71 -3.65 -3.10 -5.70
C ASP A 71 -2.38 -3.69 -5.10
N ILE A 72 -2.12 -4.96 -5.39
CA ILE A 72 -0.96 -5.71 -4.88
C ILE A 72 0.36 -5.02 -5.28
N ALA A 73 0.41 -4.41 -6.47
CA ALA A 73 1.61 -3.71 -6.94
C ALA A 73 1.92 -2.46 -6.10
N ASN A 74 0.96 -1.95 -5.33
CA ASN A 74 1.16 -0.80 -4.45
C ASN A 74 1.59 -1.19 -3.03
N PHE A 75 1.58 -2.47 -2.66
CA PHE A 75 1.78 -2.89 -1.26
C PHE A 75 3.15 -2.49 -0.71
N THR A 76 4.22 -2.66 -1.49
CA THR A 76 5.57 -2.21 -1.12
C THR A 76 5.61 -0.71 -0.83
N PHE A 77 4.93 0.10 -1.65
CA PHE A 77 4.78 1.53 -1.40
C PHE A 77 3.99 1.83 -0.13
N LEU A 78 2.86 1.15 0.10
CA LEU A 78 2.07 1.36 1.30
C LEU A 78 2.81 0.96 2.59
N GLN A 79 3.68 -0.06 2.53
CA GLN A 79 4.53 -0.45 3.64
C GLN A 79 5.52 0.68 4.01
N SER A 80 6.10 1.34 3.01
CA SER A 80 7.01 2.47 3.24
C SER A 80 6.36 3.63 4.02
N LEU A 81 5.03 3.78 3.92
CA LEU A 81 4.28 4.82 4.64
C LEU A 81 4.04 4.49 6.12
N SER A 82 4.29 3.24 6.54
CA SER A 82 4.04 2.76 7.91
C SER A 82 2.64 3.14 8.41
N LEU A 83 1.63 2.86 7.58
CA LEU A 83 0.25 3.20 7.89
C LEU A 83 -0.21 2.49 9.16
N ARG A 84 -0.92 3.22 10.01
CA ARG A 84 -1.58 2.66 11.19
C ARG A 84 -3.01 2.27 10.88
N SER A 85 -3.66 3.00 9.99
CA SER A 85 -5.03 2.71 9.60
C SER A 85 -5.35 3.06 8.15
N ILE A 86 -6.41 2.43 7.64
CA ILE A 86 -7.01 2.74 6.35
C ILE A 86 -8.49 3.07 6.55
N LEU A 87 -8.92 4.17 5.94
CA LEU A 87 -10.31 4.59 5.87
C LEU A 87 -10.87 4.27 4.48
N TYR A 88 -11.67 3.22 4.40
CA TYR A 88 -12.24 2.70 3.17
C TYR A 88 -13.71 3.13 3.01
N LEU A 89 -13.99 3.81 1.90
CA LEU A 89 -15.25 4.51 1.69
C LEU A 89 -16.28 3.77 0.82
N CYS A 90 -16.07 2.49 0.53
CA CYS A 90 -16.98 1.75 -0.35
C CYS A 90 -17.75 0.65 0.40
N PRO A 91 -19.01 0.36 0.02
CA PRO A 91 -19.84 -0.63 0.70
C PRO A 91 -19.42 -2.07 0.39
N GLU A 92 -18.70 -2.29 -0.71
CA GLU A 92 -18.24 -3.62 -1.11
C GLU A 92 -17.26 -4.20 -0.09
N PRO A 93 -17.26 -5.51 0.16
CA PRO A 93 -16.30 -6.13 1.09
C PRO A 93 -14.86 -5.88 0.64
N TYR A 94 -13.95 -5.75 1.61
CA TYR A 94 -12.54 -5.57 1.31
C TYR A 94 -11.97 -6.87 0.71
N PRO A 95 -11.23 -6.82 -0.42
CA PRO A 95 -10.64 -8.00 -1.04
C PRO A 95 -9.71 -8.74 -0.08
N GLU A 96 -9.62 -10.06 -0.22
CA GLU A 96 -8.84 -10.94 0.65
C GLU A 96 -7.36 -10.57 0.66
N ALA A 97 -6.74 -10.44 -0.52
CA ALA A 97 -5.33 -10.06 -0.64
C ALA A 97 -4.99 -8.74 0.07
N ASN A 98 -5.85 -7.73 -0.04
CA ASN A 98 -5.67 -6.48 0.69
C ASN A 98 -5.91 -6.66 2.19
N SER A 99 -6.91 -7.47 2.59
CA SER A 99 -7.21 -7.74 4.00
C SER A 99 -6.05 -8.45 4.69
N ASP A 100 -5.41 -9.38 4.02
CA ASP A 100 -4.25 -10.10 4.56
C ASP A 100 -3.04 -9.17 4.67
N PHE A 101 -2.80 -8.33 3.66
CA PHE A 101 -1.83 -7.24 3.78
C PHE A 101 -2.06 -6.35 5.01
N LEU A 102 -3.30 -5.98 5.31
CA LEU A 102 -3.60 -5.18 6.50
C LEU A 102 -3.29 -5.93 7.80
N LYS A 103 -3.62 -7.23 7.88
CA LYS A 103 -3.31 -8.05 9.05
C LYS A 103 -1.81 -8.18 9.27
N ASP A 104 -1.07 -8.49 8.20
CA ASP A 104 0.38 -8.71 8.24
C ASP A 104 1.16 -7.46 8.67
N ASN A 105 0.63 -6.28 8.31
CA ASN A 105 1.25 -4.99 8.64
C ASN A 105 0.61 -4.31 9.87
N GLY A 106 -0.33 -4.97 10.56
CA GLY A 106 -0.99 -4.43 11.76
C GLY A 106 -1.83 -3.17 11.50
N VAL A 107 -2.38 -3.04 10.30
CA VAL A 107 -3.13 -1.86 9.85
C VAL A 107 -4.62 -2.03 10.16
N GLN A 108 -5.20 -1.06 10.88
CA GLN A 108 -6.64 -1.09 11.20
C GLN A 108 -7.50 -0.59 10.03
N LEU A 109 -8.52 -1.35 9.64
CA LEU A 109 -9.49 -0.94 8.61
C LEU A 109 -10.73 -0.30 9.24
N PHE A 110 -11.06 0.92 8.81
CA PHE A 110 -12.33 1.59 9.08
C PHE A 110 -13.15 1.66 7.80
N GLN A 111 -14.27 0.95 7.75
CA GLN A 111 -15.12 0.91 6.56
C GLN A 111 -16.39 1.74 6.74
N PHE A 112 -16.58 2.71 5.85
CA PHE A 112 -17.75 3.59 5.78
C PHE A 112 -18.38 3.47 4.39
N GLY A 113 -19.31 2.53 4.24
CA GLY A 113 -19.94 2.22 2.96
C GLY A 113 -20.80 3.37 2.45
N MET A 114 -20.35 4.05 1.40
CA MET A 114 -21.16 5.03 0.66
C MET A 114 -21.57 4.46 -0.70
N GLU A 115 -22.88 4.29 -0.90
CA GLU A 115 -23.45 3.82 -2.16
C GLU A 115 -23.13 4.76 -3.31
N MET A 116 -22.88 4.18 -4.49
CA MET A 116 -22.59 4.96 -5.68
C MET A 116 -23.87 5.23 -6.47
N CYS A 117 -24.47 6.38 -6.21
CA CYS A 117 -25.50 6.92 -7.10
C CYS A 117 -24.83 7.71 -8.26
N LYS A 118 -25.38 7.56 -9.46
CA LYS A 118 -25.05 8.43 -10.62
C LYS A 118 -25.97 9.64 -10.58
N GLU A 119 -25.49 10.78 -11.06
CA GLU A 119 -26.35 11.96 -11.23
C GLU A 119 -27.57 11.61 -12.10
N PRO A 120 -28.76 12.13 -11.77
CA PRO A 120 -29.05 13.19 -10.80
C PRO A 120 -29.30 12.72 -9.34
N PHE A 121 -29.35 11.42 -9.06
CA PHE A 121 -29.79 10.88 -7.76
C PHE A 121 -28.67 10.70 -6.73
N VAL A 122 -27.62 11.52 -6.80
CA VAL A 122 -26.47 11.41 -5.88
C VAL A 122 -26.90 11.84 -4.48
N ASN A 123 -27.09 10.88 -3.58
CA ASN A 123 -27.26 11.13 -2.15
C ASN A 123 -25.97 10.74 -1.43
N ILE A 124 -25.21 11.72 -0.95
CA ILE A 124 -24.03 11.48 -0.12
C ILE A 124 -24.52 11.46 1.32
N PRO A 125 -24.42 10.32 2.03
CA PRO A 125 -24.93 10.22 3.40
C PRO A 125 -24.08 11.09 4.33
N GLU A 126 -24.65 12.22 4.77
CA GLU A 126 -23.98 13.21 5.61
C GLU A 126 -23.45 12.60 6.91
N GLU A 127 -24.24 11.73 7.54
CA GLU A 127 -23.86 11.07 8.79
C GLU A 127 -22.65 10.14 8.61
N THR A 128 -22.58 9.41 7.49
CA THR A 128 -21.43 8.56 7.18
C THR A 128 -20.16 9.38 7.00
N ILE A 129 -20.24 10.54 6.34
CA ILE A 129 -19.10 11.46 6.21
C ILE A 129 -18.70 12.01 7.59
N ARG A 130 -19.67 12.33 8.45
CA ARG A 130 -19.42 12.81 9.81
C ARG A 130 -18.68 11.78 10.67
N GLU A 131 -19.10 10.52 10.66
CA GLU A 131 -18.41 9.45 11.39
C GLU A 131 -17.01 9.18 10.82
N ALA A 132 -16.87 9.19 9.49
CA ALA A 132 -15.57 9.08 8.85
C ALA A 132 -14.63 10.24 9.24
N LEU A 133 -15.14 11.48 9.33
CA LEU A 133 -14.36 12.62 9.80
C LEU A 133 -13.91 12.46 11.25
N LYS A 134 -14.73 11.90 12.14
CA LYS A 134 -14.33 11.64 13.53
C LYS A 134 -13.12 10.70 13.61
N VAL A 135 -13.14 9.61 12.84
CA VAL A 135 -11.99 8.69 12.73
C VAL A 135 -10.77 9.40 12.15
N LEU A 136 -10.98 10.22 11.11
CA LEU A 136 -9.90 10.94 10.44
C LEU A 136 -9.23 12.00 11.33
N LEU A 137 -10.00 12.67 12.20
CA LEU A 137 -9.52 13.70 13.12
C LEU A 137 -8.81 13.13 14.35
N ASP A 138 -9.01 11.84 14.66
CA ASP A 138 -8.32 11.19 15.76
C ASP A 138 -6.87 10.83 15.38
N VAL A 139 -5.93 11.61 15.91
CA VAL A 139 -4.48 11.46 15.67
C VAL A 139 -3.93 10.08 16.04
N ARG A 140 -4.64 9.32 16.90
CA ARG A 140 -4.23 7.95 17.26
C ARG A 140 -4.36 6.98 16.09
N ASN A 141 -5.10 7.35 15.05
CA ASN A 141 -5.25 6.56 13.84
C ASN A 141 -4.16 6.86 12.79
N HIS A 142 -3.31 7.87 13.01
CA HIS A 142 -2.33 8.34 12.02
C HIS A 142 -1.00 7.54 12.12
N PRO A 143 -0.28 7.34 10.99
CA PRO A 143 -0.62 7.77 9.63
C PRO A 143 -1.80 6.98 9.02
N ILE A 144 -2.71 7.69 8.34
CA ILE A 144 -3.97 7.14 7.82
C ILE A 144 -4.10 7.34 6.31
N LEU A 145 -4.54 6.30 5.60
CA LEU A 145 -4.86 6.38 4.16
C LEU A 145 -6.37 6.38 3.94
N ILE A 146 -6.89 7.41 3.28
CA ILE A 146 -8.28 7.48 2.83
C ILE A 146 -8.37 6.98 1.41
N HIS A 147 -9.22 5.99 1.13
CA HIS A 147 -9.46 5.61 -0.26
C HIS A 147 -10.91 5.19 -0.55
N CYS A 148 -11.24 5.31 -1.83
CA CYS A 148 -12.41 4.68 -2.42
C CYS A 148 -11.96 3.95 -3.71
N LYS A 149 -12.88 3.65 -4.63
CA LYS A 149 -12.51 3.00 -5.90
C LYS A 149 -11.46 3.76 -6.71
N ARG A 150 -11.62 5.08 -6.89
CA ARG A 150 -10.74 5.92 -7.72
C ARG A 150 -10.12 7.12 -7.00
N GLY A 151 -10.44 7.31 -5.72
CA GLY A 151 -9.95 8.46 -4.96
C GLY A 151 -10.48 9.81 -5.46
N LYS A 152 -11.69 9.83 -6.05
CA LYS A 152 -12.30 11.03 -6.67
C LYS A 152 -13.46 11.58 -5.86
N HIS A 153 -14.65 11.00 -6.03
CA HIS A 153 -15.91 11.50 -5.47
C HIS A 153 -15.97 11.37 -3.95
N ARG A 154 -16.13 10.14 -3.44
CA ARG A 154 -16.25 9.85 -1.99
C ARG A 154 -15.07 10.39 -1.17
N THR A 155 -13.85 10.06 -1.60
CA THR A 155 -12.61 10.58 -1.00
C THR A 155 -12.55 12.10 -1.10
N GLY A 156 -12.94 12.68 -2.23
CA GLY A 156 -12.95 14.12 -2.43
C GLY A 156 -13.95 14.85 -1.54
N CYS A 157 -15.15 14.30 -1.33
CA CYS A 157 -16.13 14.86 -0.39
C CYS A 157 -15.59 14.85 1.03
N LEU A 158 -15.02 13.72 1.48
CA LEU A 158 -14.44 13.63 2.83
C LEU A 158 -13.29 14.63 3.03
N VAL A 159 -12.35 14.68 2.08
CA VAL A 159 -11.23 15.64 2.10
C VAL A 159 -11.73 17.08 2.03
N GLY A 160 -12.73 17.37 1.19
CA GLY A 160 -13.33 18.70 1.09
C GLY A 160 -13.98 19.15 2.40
N CYS A 161 -14.67 18.25 3.10
CA CYS A 161 -15.19 18.54 4.44
C CYS A 161 -14.08 18.75 5.48
N LEU A 162 -12.97 17.99 5.40
CA LEU A 162 -11.77 18.26 6.22
C LEU A 162 -11.22 19.67 5.95
N ARG A 163 -11.07 20.08 4.68
CA ARG A 163 -10.61 21.44 4.33
C ARG A 163 -11.56 22.52 4.85
N LYS A 164 -12.86 22.25 4.83
CA LYS A 164 -13.87 23.15 5.41
C LYS A 164 -13.68 23.33 6.92
N LEU A 165 -13.37 22.25 7.65
CA LEU A 165 -12.99 22.33 9.07
C LEU A 165 -11.69 23.10 9.28
N GLN A 166 -10.74 22.98 8.36
CA GLN A 166 -9.50 23.76 8.31
C GLN A 166 -9.71 25.22 7.88
N ARG A 167 -10.97 25.66 7.70
CA ARG A 167 -11.36 27.04 7.32
C ARG A 167 -10.81 27.51 5.98
N TRP A 168 -10.59 26.58 5.04
CA TRP A 168 -10.29 26.96 3.65
C TRP A 168 -11.49 27.65 3.01
N CYS A 169 -11.25 28.56 2.07
CA CYS A 169 -12.32 29.14 1.27
C CYS A 169 -12.87 28.10 0.28
N LEU A 170 -14.17 28.17 -0.03
CA LEU A 170 -14.84 27.19 -0.90
C LEU A 170 -14.18 27.08 -2.28
N SER A 171 -13.68 28.18 -2.83
CA SER A 171 -12.96 28.17 -4.12
C SER A 171 -11.72 27.27 -4.09
N SER A 172 -10.89 27.36 -3.04
CA SER A 172 -9.72 26.48 -2.89
C SER A 172 -10.10 25.03 -2.63
N ILE A 173 -11.19 24.79 -1.88
CA ILE A 173 -11.71 23.43 -1.66
C ILE A 173 -12.15 22.80 -2.99
N PHE A 174 -12.89 23.55 -3.80
CA PHE A 174 -13.36 23.09 -5.10
C PHE A 174 -12.23 22.90 -6.09
N ASP A 175 -11.22 23.79 -6.11
CA ASP A 175 -10.03 23.63 -6.94
C ASP A 175 -9.28 22.33 -6.60
N GLU A 176 -9.04 22.05 -5.31
CA GLU A 176 -8.43 20.79 -4.88
C GLU A 176 -9.28 19.58 -5.31
N TYR A 177 -10.59 19.60 -5.06
CA TYR A 177 -11.49 18.53 -5.47
C TYR A 177 -11.44 18.29 -7.00
N GLN A 178 -11.54 19.35 -7.79
CA GLN A 178 -11.54 19.28 -9.25
C GLN A 178 -10.21 18.76 -9.79
N ARG A 179 -9.08 19.13 -9.17
CA ARG A 179 -7.75 18.60 -9.53
C ARG A 179 -7.71 17.08 -9.46
N PHE A 180 -8.26 16.47 -8.41
CA PHE A 180 -8.28 15.00 -8.27
C PHE A 180 -9.39 14.31 -9.05
N ALA A 181 -10.57 14.94 -9.17
CA ALA A 181 -11.67 14.38 -9.93
C ALA A 181 -11.44 14.47 -11.45
N ALA A 182 -10.71 15.49 -11.91
CA ALA A 182 -10.44 15.83 -13.30
C ALA A 182 -11.74 15.87 -14.12
N ALA A 183 -11.74 15.32 -15.33
CA ALA A 183 -12.92 15.23 -16.21
C ALA A 183 -14.14 14.46 -15.64
N LYS A 184 -14.07 13.96 -14.40
CA LYS A 184 -15.17 13.30 -13.70
C LYS A 184 -15.66 14.10 -12.49
N ALA A 185 -15.28 15.37 -12.34
CA ALA A 185 -15.80 16.24 -11.29
C ALA A 185 -17.33 16.34 -11.36
N ARG A 186 -17.99 16.29 -10.20
CA ARG A 186 -19.45 16.40 -10.06
C ARG A 186 -19.80 17.71 -9.37
N VAL A 187 -20.91 18.32 -9.80
CA VAL A 187 -21.45 19.51 -9.13
C VAL A 187 -22.13 19.10 -7.83
N SER A 188 -22.77 17.93 -7.79
CA SER A 188 -23.38 17.37 -6.58
C SER A 188 -22.40 17.29 -5.40
N ASP A 189 -21.16 16.86 -5.64
CA ASP A 189 -20.13 16.70 -4.61
C ASP A 189 -19.69 18.06 -4.04
N GLN A 190 -19.51 19.06 -4.92
CA GLN A 190 -19.16 20.42 -4.51
C GLN A 190 -20.30 21.07 -3.72
N ARG A 191 -21.54 20.89 -4.17
CA ARG A 191 -22.73 21.38 -3.47
C ARG A 191 -22.88 20.73 -2.09
N PHE A 192 -22.58 19.43 -1.98
CA PHE A 192 -22.55 18.76 -0.68
C PHE A 192 -21.50 19.39 0.25
N MET A 193 -20.26 19.59 -0.21
CA MET A 193 -19.21 20.24 0.59
C MET A 193 -19.62 21.65 1.04
N GLU A 194 -20.25 22.43 0.16
CA GLU A 194 -20.78 23.77 0.47
C GLU A 194 -21.81 23.73 1.60
N LEU A 195 -22.74 22.79 1.55
CA LEU A 195 -23.86 22.69 2.50
C LEU A 195 -23.53 21.92 3.78
N PHE A 196 -22.47 21.10 3.79
CA PHE A 196 -22.10 20.26 4.92
C PHE A 196 -21.95 21.06 6.22
N ASP A 197 -22.75 20.75 7.24
CA ASP A 197 -22.67 21.45 8.52
C ASP A 197 -21.52 20.93 9.39
N ILE A 198 -20.60 21.84 9.69
CA ILE A 198 -19.43 21.59 10.53
C ILE A 198 -19.68 21.89 12.02
N SER A 199 -20.83 22.47 12.38
CA SER A 199 -21.12 22.95 13.74
C SER A 199 -20.92 21.87 14.81
N SER A 200 -21.38 20.65 14.54
CA SER A 200 -21.30 19.48 15.43
C SER A 200 -19.87 18.95 15.64
N LEU A 201 -18.92 19.31 14.77
CA LEU A 201 -17.52 18.86 14.84
C LEU A 201 -16.58 19.90 15.47
N LYS A 202 -17.03 21.15 15.68
CA LYS A 202 -16.21 22.24 16.23
C LYS A 202 -15.74 22.00 17.67
N ASN A 203 -16.42 21.14 18.42
CA ASN A 203 -16.08 20.81 19.80
C ASN A 203 -15.05 19.67 19.91
N LEU A 204 -14.63 19.07 18.79
CA LEU A 204 -13.56 18.09 18.79
C LEU A 204 -12.21 18.83 18.89
N PRO A 205 -11.31 18.43 19.78
CA PRO A 205 -9.97 19.01 19.84
C PRO A 205 -9.23 18.67 18.55
N VAL A 206 -9.22 19.59 17.59
CA VAL A 206 -8.39 19.45 16.40
C VAL A 206 -6.99 19.87 16.80
N SER A 207 -6.24 18.94 17.40
CA SER A 207 -4.82 19.13 17.65
C SER A 207 -4.09 18.98 16.33
N PHE A 208 -3.89 20.09 15.62
CA PHE A 208 -2.88 20.13 14.58
C PHE A 208 -1.52 20.10 15.28
N PRO A 209 -0.67 19.08 15.08
CA PRO A 209 0.72 19.22 15.47
C PRO A 209 1.30 20.35 14.63
N CYS A 210 1.38 21.53 15.23
CA CYS A 210 2.14 22.64 14.69
C CYS A 210 3.55 22.12 14.48
N SER A 211 4.00 22.00 13.23
CA SER A 211 5.42 21.85 12.96
C SER A 211 6.07 23.14 13.42
N SER A 212 6.66 23.12 14.61
CA SER A 212 7.68 24.08 14.98
C SER A 212 8.79 23.97 13.93
N ARG A 213 8.77 24.90 12.97
CA ARG A 213 9.91 25.24 12.13
C ARG A 213 10.42 26.60 12.57
#